data_AF-A0A958HVB3-F1
#
_entry.id   AF-A0A958HVB3-F1
#
_cell.length_a   1.000
_cell.length_b   1.000
_cell.length_c   1.000
_cell.angle_alpha   90.00
_cell.angle_beta   90.00
_cell.angle_gamma   90.00
#
_symmetry.space_group_name_H-M   'P 1'
#
loop_
_entity.id
_entity.type
_entity.pdbx_description
1 polymer ?
#
loop_
_entity_poly.entity_id
_entity_poly.type
_entity_poly.pdbx_seq_one_letter_code
_entity_poly.pdbx_strand_id
1 'polypeptide(L)'
;MPTVTIRNRSFGLIVLIALWLVLNPLQVVAQEEDNSTMQISEWLMLGPAALPLPAYHQDSFKMKDLLAFEPLPLDGWWPQSGQAVAWDRQQNIPWTAAAAGEPGVTVSIPKAQALPYLAYLAAYIDADRWCPAELTLTSRHLFKVYLDGSEIASKQTSEAKADEEAKALNHSLKLETG
;
A
#
# COMPACT_ATOMS: atom_id res chain seq x y z
N MET A 1 76.57 36.11 -23.69
CA MET A 1 75.69 35.09 -23.07
C MET A 1 74.82 35.81 -22.04
N PRO A 2 73.49 35.85 -22.18
CA PRO A 2 72.63 36.43 -21.15
C PRO A 2 72.15 35.37 -20.17
N THR A 3 72.29 35.65 -18.88
CA THR A 3 71.77 34.85 -17.78
C THR A 3 70.37 35.33 -17.44
N VAL A 4 69.37 34.45 -17.55
CA VAL A 4 67.96 34.76 -17.23
C VAL A 4 67.64 34.20 -15.84
N THR A 5 67.29 35.07 -14.90
CA THR A 5 66.89 34.69 -13.54
C THR A 5 65.37 34.78 -13.41
N ILE A 6 64.71 33.63 -13.28
CA ILE A 6 63.25 33.54 -13.11
C ILE A 6 62.91 33.71 -11.62
N ARG A 7 62.20 34.78 -11.28
CA ARG A 7 61.78 35.08 -9.90
C ARG A 7 60.34 34.57 -9.69
N ASN A 8 60.21 33.45 -9.01
CA ASN A 8 58.94 32.73 -8.83
C ASN A 8 58.03 33.46 -7.83
N ARG A 9 57.05 34.23 -8.33
CA ARG A 9 56.11 35.05 -7.52
C ARG A 9 54.81 34.33 -7.15
N SER A 10 54.64 33.07 -7.55
CA SER A 10 53.34 32.37 -7.50
C SER A 10 53.08 31.61 -6.20
N PHE A 11 54.04 31.54 -5.27
CA PHE A 11 53.92 30.71 -4.06
C PHE A 11 52.91 31.26 -3.03
N GLY A 12 52.67 32.57 -3.00
CA GLY A 12 51.73 33.18 -2.04
C GLY A 12 50.25 32.94 -2.37
N LEU A 13 49.92 32.74 -3.65
CA LEU A 13 48.51 32.64 -4.09
C LEU A 13 47.93 31.25 -3.84
N ILE A 14 48.75 30.21 -3.89
CA ILE A 14 48.33 28.81 -3.70
C ILE A 14 48.00 28.53 -2.22
N VAL A 15 48.72 29.16 -1.28
CA VAL A 15 48.47 29.00 0.16
C VAL A 15 47.12 29.60 0.58
N LEU A 16 46.70 30.70 -0.05
CA LEU A 16 45.45 31.40 0.28
C LEU A 16 44.20 30.61 -0.17
N ILE A 17 44.28 29.91 -1.31
CA ILE A 17 43.18 29.06 -1.80
C ILE A 17 43.01 27.81 -0.92
N ALA A 18 44.13 27.19 -0.51
CA ALA A 18 44.10 26.04 0.39
C ALA A 18 43.51 26.40 1.76
N LEU A 19 43.77 27.61 2.28
CA LEU A 19 43.22 28.06 3.56
C LEU A 19 41.70 28.35 3.48
N TRP A 20 41.19 28.78 2.31
CA TRP A 20 39.76 29.02 2.10
C TRP A 20 38.93 27.73 2.04
N LEU A 21 39.53 26.63 1.56
CA LEU A 21 38.90 25.31 1.50
C LEU A 21 38.73 24.63 2.87
N VAL A 22 39.57 24.98 3.86
CA VAL A 22 39.47 24.41 5.22
C VAL A 22 38.42 25.13 6.07
N LEU A 23 38.06 26.37 5.72
CA LEU A 23 37.14 27.21 6.50
C LEU A 23 35.66 27.09 6.11
N ASN A 24 35.35 26.42 5.00
CA ASN A 24 33.96 26.08 4.65
C ASN A 24 33.74 24.59 4.95
N PRO A 25 33.36 24.21 6.19
CA PRO A 25 32.82 22.89 6.40
C PRO A 25 31.63 22.75 5.45
N LEU A 26 31.75 21.82 4.49
CA LEU A 26 30.63 21.37 3.69
C LEU A 26 29.48 21.13 4.66
N GLN A 27 28.47 21.99 4.60
CA GLN A 27 27.24 21.75 5.32
C GLN A 27 26.58 20.57 4.62
N VAL A 28 26.92 19.39 5.11
CA VAL A 28 26.15 18.17 4.87
C VAL A 28 24.81 18.45 5.50
N VAL A 29 23.87 18.95 4.69
CA VAL A 29 22.47 19.03 5.06
C VAL A 29 22.03 17.58 5.22
N ALA A 30 21.90 17.14 6.48
CA ALA A 30 21.19 15.91 6.78
C ALA A 30 19.75 16.11 6.27
N GLN A 31 19.38 15.43 5.19
CA GLN A 31 17.98 15.31 4.82
C GLN A 31 17.29 14.58 5.97
N GLU A 32 16.44 15.29 6.70
CA GLU A 32 15.41 14.66 7.51
C GLU A 32 14.63 13.73 6.58
N GLU A 33 14.68 12.42 6.87
CA GLU A 33 13.82 11.44 6.24
C GLU A 33 12.39 11.80 6.64
N ASP A 34 11.73 12.56 5.77
CA ASP A 34 10.33 12.95 5.92
C ASP A 34 9.48 11.69 5.77
N ASN A 35 9.26 11.01 6.89
CA ASN A 35 8.48 9.79 7.00
C ASN A 35 7.00 10.19 6.93
N SER A 36 6.58 10.56 5.72
CA SER A 36 5.24 11.08 5.45
C SER A 36 4.22 9.94 5.44
N THR A 37 3.31 9.97 6.41
CA THR A 37 2.20 9.02 6.48
C THR A 37 1.07 9.48 5.56
N MET A 38 0.72 8.65 4.57
CA MET A 38 -0.41 8.89 3.68
C MET A 38 -1.61 8.01 4.09
N GLN A 39 -2.77 8.62 4.31
CA GLN A 39 -4.02 7.89 4.49
C GLN A 39 -4.73 7.70 3.15
N ILE A 40 -5.18 6.47 2.87
CA ILE A 40 -5.98 6.18 1.68
C ILE A 40 -7.43 6.62 1.94
N SER A 41 -7.80 7.78 1.41
CA SER A 41 -9.14 8.37 1.58
C SER A 41 -10.17 7.85 0.59
N GLU A 42 -9.73 7.34 -0.55
CA GLU A 42 -10.61 6.94 -1.65
C GLU A 42 -10.37 5.49 -2.03
N TRP A 43 -11.46 4.73 -2.07
CA TRP A 43 -11.48 3.32 -2.42
C TRP A 43 -12.50 3.07 -3.52
N LEU A 44 -12.24 2.07 -4.33
CA LEU A 44 -13.24 1.42 -5.16
C LEU A 44 -13.68 0.14 -4.46
N MET A 45 -14.99 -0.06 -4.33
CA MET A 45 -15.59 -1.21 -3.69
C MET A 45 -16.42 -2.02 -4.68
N LEU A 46 -16.15 -3.33 -4.73
CA LEU A 46 -16.96 -4.32 -5.43
C LEU A 46 -17.63 -5.23 -4.39
N GLY A 47 -18.96 -5.26 -4.39
CA GLY A 47 -19.75 -5.99 -3.40
C GLY A 47 -20.27 -5.07 -2.28
N PRO A 48 -20.67 -5.61 -1.12
CA PRO A 48 -20.50 -6.99 -0.69
C PRO A 48 -21.44 -7.97 -1.41
N ALA A 49 -20.93 -9.15 -1.76
CA ALA A 49 -21.68 -10.22 -2.39
C ALA A 49 -21.69 -11.48 -1.51
N ALA A 50 -22.80 -12.20 -1.49
CA ALA A 50 -22.93 -13.42 -0.71
C ALA A 50 -22.02 -14.52 -1.29
N LEU A 51 -21.26 -15.17 -0.43
CA LEU A 51 -20.37 -16.26 -0.80
C LEU A 51 -20.98 -17.59 -0.34
N PRO A 52 -21.41 -18.47 -1.25
CA PRO A 52 -21.98 -19.75 -0.85
C PRO A 52 -20.91 -20.60 -0.17
N LEU A 53 -21.28 -21.26 0.92
CA LEU A 53 -20.43 -22.25 1.56
C LEU A 53 -20.37 -23.53 0.72
N PRO A 54 -19.24 -24.25 0.70
CA PRO A 54 -19.15 -25.53 0.02
C PRO A 54 -20.10 -26.56 0.65
N ALA A 55 -20.53 -27.55 -0.14
CA ALA A 55 -21.56 -28.53 0.26
C ALA A 55 -21.22 -29.31 1.55
N TYR A 56 -19.93 -29.45 1.90
CA TYR A 56 -19.45 -30.16 3.08
C TYR A 56 -18.78 -29.23 4.11
N HIS A 57 -19.32 -28.02 4.30
CA HIS A 57 -18.73 -27.04 5.21
C HIS A 57 -18.80 -27.41 6.71
N GLN A 58 -19.53 -28.47 7.08
CA GLN A 58 -19.85 -28.79 8.48
C GLN A 58 -18.71 -29.52 9.23
N ASP A 59 -17.86 -30.26 8.52
CA ASP A 59 -16.93 -31.21 9.17
C ASP A 59 -15.51 -30.65 9.40
N SER A 60 -14.98 -29.86 8.46
CA SER A 60 -13.59 -29.39 8.53
C SER A 60 -13.35 -27.98 7.99
N PHE A 61 -14.37 -27.34 7.43
CA PHE A 61 -14.22 -26.08 6.73
C PHE A 61 -14.22 -24.90 7.70
N LYS A 62 -13.20 -24.06 7.63
CA LYS A 62 -13.04 -22.85 8.44
C LYS A 62 -13.25 -21.61 7.59
N MET A 63 -13.66 -20.51 8.22
CA MET A 63 -13.90 -19.25 7.52
C MET A 63 -12.68 -18.74 6.74
N LYS A 64 -11.46 -18.97 7.26
CA LYS A 64 -10.21 -18.64 6.57
C LYS A 64 -10.03 -19.38 5.24
N ASP A 65 -10.65 -20.55 5.09
CA ASP A 65 -10.53 -21.35 3.87
C ASP A 65 -11.32 -20.71 2.73
N LEU A 66 -12.31 -19.85 3.03
CA LEU A 66 -12.97 -19.02 2.00
C LEU A 66 -12.01 -18.03 1.35
N LEU A 67 -10.99 -17.55 2.06
CA LEU A 67 -9.98 -16.66 1.47
C LEU A 67 -9.06 -17.40 0.50
N ALA A 68 -8.95 -18.73 0.61
CA ALA A 68 -8.14 -19.53 -0.32
C ALA A 68 -8.84 -19.73 -1.68
N PHE A 69 -10.16 -19.52 -1.74
CA PHE A 69 -10.91 -19.56 -2.99
C PHE A 69 -11.14 -18.14 -3.49
N GLU A 70 -10.42 -17.77 -4.54
CA GLU A 70 -10.61 -16.50 -5.23
C GLU A 70 -11.70 -16.68 -6.30
N PRO A 71 -12.89 -16.07 -6.13
CA PRO A 71 -13.96 -16.19 -7.13
C PRO A 71 -13.63 -15.48 -8.45
N LEU A 72 -12.69 -14.55 -8.41
CA LEU A 72 -12.35 -13.67 -9.53
C LEU A 72 -10.83 -13.69 -9.74
N PRO A 73 -10.36 -13.79 -11.00
CA PRO A 73 -8.94 -13.72 -11.30
C PRO A 73 -8.46 -12.28 -11.09
N LEU A 74 -7.53 -12.05 -10.16
CA LEU A 74 -7.04 -10.71 -9.83
C LEU A 74 -5.87 -10.25 -10.72
N ASP A 75 -5.30 -11.15 -11.51
CA ASP A 75 -4.18 -10.85 -12.40
C ASP A 75 -4.61 -9.90 -13.53
N GLY A 76 -3.86 -8.80 -13.72
CA GLY A 76 -4.13 -7.78 -14.72
C GLY A 76 -5.39 -6.94 -14.50
N TRP A 77 -5.95 -6.93 -13.28
CA TRP A 77 -7.13 -6.12 -12.98
C TRP A 77 -6.84 -4.64 -12.78
N TRP A 78 -7.62 -3.80 -13.45
CA TRP A 78 -7.61 -2.34 -13.31
C TRP A 78 -9.03 -1.84 -12.98
N PRO A 79 -9.50 -1.97 -11.72
CA PRO A 79 -10.82 -1.52 -11.29
C PRO A 79 -11.14 -0.07 -11.67
N GLN A 80 -12.27 0.16 -12.34
CA GLN A 80 -12.75 1.52 -12.64
C GLN A 80 -14.14 1.74 -12.07
N SER A 81 -14.38 2.94 -11.54
CA SER A 81 -15.71 3.31 -11.03
C SER A 81 -16.79 3.11 -12.10
N GLY A 82 -17.87 2.44 -11.73
CA GLY A 82 -18.98 2.10 -12.62
C GLY A 82 -18.74 0.88 -13.53
N GLN A 83 -17.50 0.38 -13.64
CA GLN A 83 -17.22 -0.84 -14.37
C GLN A 83 -17.89 -2.03 -13.67
N ALA A 84 -18.67 -2.79 -14.40
CA ALA A 84 -19.35 -3.97 -13.88
C ALA A 84 -18.48 -5.22 -14.01
N VAL A 85 -18.48 -6.04 -12.97
CA VAL A 85 -17.85 -7.36 -12.94
C VAL A 85 -18.95 -8.41 -12.86
N ALA A 86 -18.86 -9.43 -13.72
CA ALA A 86 -19.74 -10.59 -13.66
C ALA A 86 -19.36 -11.45 -12.43
N TRP A 87 -20.17 -11.36 -11.39
CA TRP A 87 -19.96 -12.07 -10.13
C TRP A 87 -20.39 -13.54 -10.22
N ASP A 88 -21.57 -13.75 -10.80
CA ASP A 88 -22.10 -15.07 -11.11
C ASP A 88 -22.84 -15.01 -12.46
N ARG A 89 -23.54 -16.09 -12.84
CA ARG A 89 -24.28 -16.16 -14.11
C ARG A 89 -25.43 -15.15 -14.23
N GLN A 90 -25.83 -14.51 -13.14
CA GLN A 90 -27.03 -13.69 -13.02
C GLN A 90 -26.75 -12.28 -12.46
N GLN A 91 -25.61 -12.08 -11.81
CA GLN A 91 -25.26 -10.85 -11.11
C GLN A 91 -24.03 -10.18 -11.73
N ASN A 92 -24.24 -8.93 -12.14
CA ASN A 92 -23.17 -7.99 -12.47
C ASN A 92 -23.12 -6.94 -11.36
N ILE A 93 -21.97 -6.81 -10.72
CA ILE A 93 -21.77 -5.88 -9.62
C ILE A 93 -20.85 -4.76 -10.11
N PRO A 94 -21.24 -3.48 -10.04
CA PRO A 94 -20.37 -2.38 -10.40
C PRO A 94 -19.38 -2.08 -9.28
N TRP A 95 -18.18 -1.63 -9.65
CA TRP A 95 -17.29 -0.92 -8.74
C TRP A 95 -17.92 0.42 -8.37
N THR A 96 -18.02 0.69 -7.08
CA THR A 96 -18.56 1.95 -6.56
C THR A 96 -17.51 2.67 -5.73
N ALA A 97 -17.49 4.00 -5.76
CA ALA A 97 -16.61 4.78 -4.92
C ALA A 97 -17.03 4.63 -3.45
N ALA A 98 -16.06 4.35 -2.58
CA ALA A 98 -16.21 4.25 -1.15
C ALA A 98 -15.20 5.20 -0.50
N ALA A 99 -15.70 6.22 0.20
CA ALA A 99 -14.85 7.13 0.96
C ALA A 99 -14.42 6.47 2.28
N ALA A 100 -13.15 6.61 2.62
CA ALA A 100 -12.61 6.31 3.94
C ALA A 100 -12.52 7.61 4.74
N GLY A 101 -13.32 7.72 5.80
CA GLY A 101 -13.18 8.78 6.80
C GLY A 101 -12.32 8.33 7.98
N GLU A 102 -12.39 9.05 9.10
CA GLU A 102 -11.79 8.62 10.38
C GLU A 102 -12.11 7.17 10.78
N PRO A 103 -13.34 6.63 10.60
CA PRO A 103 -13.62 5.23 10.94
C PRO A 103 -13.11 4.22 9.89
N GLY A 104 -12.48 4.67 8.81
CA GLY A 104 -12.12 3.85 7.65
C GLY A 104 -13.29 3.57 6.71
N VAL A 105 -13.15 2.56 5.85
CA VAL A 105 -14.19 2.14 4.90
C VAL A 105 -15.22 1.27 5.61
N THR A 106 -16.50 1.64 5.50
CA THR A 106 -17.60 0.85 6.06
C THR A 106 -18.25 -0.02 4.99
N VAL A 107 -18.21 -1.34 5.17
CA VAL A 107 -18.88 -2.30 4.29
C VAL A 107 -20.23 -2.69 4.90
N SER A 108 -21.32 -2.31 4.25
CA SER A 108 -22.68 -2.58 4.73
C SER A 108 -23.20 -3.92 4.22
N ILE A 109 -23.38 -4.89 5.12
CA ILE A 109 -23.88 -6.22 4.78
C ILE A 109 -25.40 -6.29 4.99
N PRO A 110 -26.17 -6.85 4.04
CA PRO A 110 -27.59 -7.10 4.24
C PRO A 110 -27.82 -8.06 5.43
N LYS A 111 -28.67 -7.67 6.39
CA LYS A 111 -28.99 -8.50 7.58
C LYS A 111 -29.76 -9.80 7.27
N ALA A 112 -30.11 -10.02 5.99
CA ALA A 112 -31.15 -10.97 5.61
C ALA A 112 -30.69 -12.44 5.51
N GLN A 113 -29.39 -12.74 5.50
CA GLN A 113 -28.91 -14.12 5.28
C GLN A 113 -27.71 -14.46 6.17
N ALA A 114 -27.71 -15.67 6.73
CA ALA A 114 -26.64 -16.25 7.52
C ALA A 114 -25.47 -16.78 6.65
N LEU A 115 -25.18 -16.10 5.54
CA LEU A 115 -24.09 -16.44 4.64
C LEU A 115 -22.90 -15.51 4.88
N PRO A 116 -21.65 -15.98 4.66
CA PRO A 116 -20.52 -15.08 4.60
C PRO A 116 -20.64 -14.18 3.36
N TYR A 117 -20.08 -12.97 3.46
CA TYR A 117 -20.04 -12.00 2.38
C TYR A 117 -18.59 -11.66 2.05
N LEU A 118 -18.33 -11.41 0.77
CA LEU A 118 -17.04 -10.99 0.25
C LEU A 118 -17.20 -9.61 -0.39
N ALA A 119 -16.25 -8.72 -0.12
CA ALA A 119 -16.11 -7.44 -0.79
C ALA A 119 -14.64 -7.28 -1.23
N TYR A 120 -14.44 -6.67 -2.38
CA TYR A 120 -13.13 -6.22 -2.82
C TYR A 120 -13.02 -4.72 -2.62
N LEU A 121 -11.87 -4.29 -2.12
CA LEU A 121 -11.50 -2.90 -1.97
C LEU A 121 -10.22 -2.69 -2.77
N ALA A 122 -10.22 -1.68 -3.63
CA ALA A 122 -9.08 -1.32 -4.45
C ALA A 122 -8.76 0.16 -4.27
N ALA A 123 -7.47 0.49 -4.24
CA ALA A 123 -6.96 1.84 -4.24
C ALA A 123 -5.69 1.87 -5.09
N TYR A 124 -5.38 3.04 -5.64
CA TYR A 124 -4.20 3.26 -6.47
C TYR A 124 -3.22 4.13 -5.70
N ILE A 125 -1.93 3.79 -5.81
CA ILE A 125 -0.83 4.51 -5.20
C ILE A 125 0.13 4.83 -6.33
N ASP A 126 0.25 6.11 -6.66
CA ASP A 126 1.19 6.57 -7.67
C ASP A 126 2.51 6.94 -6.98
N ALA A 127 3.62 6.46 -7.54
CA ALA A 127 4.96 6.72 -6.99
C ALA A 127 5.89 7.29 -8.06
N ASP A 128 6.32 8.54 -7.88
CA ASP A 128 7.21 9.25 -8.84
C ASP A 128 8.58 8.57 -9.02
N ARG A 129 8.99 7.77 -8.06
CA ARG A 129 10.25 7.04 -8.04
C ARG A 129 10.10 5.81 -7.16
N TRP A 130 10.99 4.84 -7.36
CA TRP A 130 11.11 3.71 -6.44
C TRP A 130 11.23 4.20 -5.00
N CYS A 131 10.35 3.73 -4.12
CA CYS A 131 10.40 4.06 -2.70
C CYS A 131 10.00 2.88 -1.80
N PRO A 132 10.71 2.69 -0.68
CA PRO A 132 10.24 1.80 0.37
C PRO A 132 9.06 2.45 1.09
N ALA A 133 8.03 1.67 1.40
CA ALA A 133 6.88 2.11 2.18
C ALA A 133 6.47 1.05 3.21
N GLU A 134 5.65 1.43 4.18
CA GLU A 134 5.01 0.52 5.12
C GLU A 134 3.50 0.62 4.99
N LEU A 135 2.85 -0.48 4.64
CA LEU A 135 1.40 -0.59 4.63
C LEU A 135 0.90 -0.99 6.02
N THR A 136 0.01 -0.18 6.57
CA THR A 136 -0.71 -0.48 7.81
C THR A 136 -2.20 -0.62 7.51
N LEU A 137 -2.77 -1.80 7.77
CA LEU A 137 -4.20 -2.06 7.59
C LEU A 137 -4.83 -2.57 8.87
N THR A 138 -5.93 -1.92 9.28
CA THR A 138 -6.67 -2.27 10.50
C THR A 138 -8.09 -2.68 10.12
N SER A 139 -8.48 -3.90 10.48
CA SER A 139 -9.82 -4.43 10.21
C SER A 139 -10.20 -5.48 11.23
N ARG A 140 -11.49 -5.61 11.57
CA ARG A 140 -12.00 -6.67 12.46
C ARG A 140 -12.28 -7.98 11.73
N HIS A 141 -12.28 -7.93 10.40
CA HIS A 141 -12.58 -9.06 9.55
C HIS A 141 -11.29 -9.68 9.02
N LEU A 142 -11.41 -10.92 8.56
CA LEU A 142 -10.40 -11.58 7.74
C LEU A 142 -10.28 -10.88 6.37
N PHE A 143 -9.07 -10.82 5.84
CA PHE A 143 -8.80 -10.21 4.53
C PHE A 143 -7.47 -10.71 3.94
N LYS A 144 -7.31 -10.50 2.63
CA LYS A 144 -6.05 -10.65 1.90
C LYS A 144 -5.71 -9.34 1.23
N VAL A 145 -4.42 -9.07 1.08
CA VAL A 145 -3.88 -7.87 0.44
C VAL A 145 -3.05 -8.31 -0.76
N TYR A 146 -3.33 -7.66 -1.88
CA TYR A 146 -2.60 -7.84 -3.12
C TYR A 146 -1.96 -6.52 -3.53
N LEU A 147 -0.75 -6.61 -4.08
CA LEU A 147 -0.08 -5.53 -4.78
C LEU A 147 0.24 -6.04 -6.18
N ASP A 148 -0.23 -5.32 -7.20
CA ASP A 148 -0.03 -5.69 -8.62
C ASP A 148 -0.40 -7.15 -8.93
N GLY A 149 -1.52 -7.62 -8.37
CA GLY A 149 -2.02 -8.99 -8.56
C GLY A 149 -1.33 -10.06 -7.70
N SER A 150 -0.26 -9.74 -6.97
CA SER A 150 0.46 -10.68 -6.11
C SER A 150 0.03 -10.56 -4.64
N GLU A 151 -0.29 -11.67 -3.97
CA GLU A 151 -0.59 -11.67 -2.53
C GLU A 151 0.66 -11.27 -1.73
N ILE A 152 0.56 -10.21 -0.92
CA ILE A 152 1.66 -9.72 -0.09
C ILE A 152 1.42 -9.98 1.41
N ALA A 153 0.17 -10.00 1.85
CA ALA A 153 -0.17 -10.21 3.26
C ALA A 153 -1.62 -10.71 3.44
N SER A 154 -1.90 -11.40 4.54
CA SER A 154 -3.25 -11.84 4.87
C SER A 154 -3.52 -11.91 6.37
N LYS A 155 -4.78 -11.61 6.75
CA LYS A 155 -5.33 -11.76 8.10
C LYS A 155 -6.39 -12.85 8.07
N GLN A 156 -6.13 -13.98 8.75
CA GLN A 156 -7.00 -15.17 8.71
C GLN A 156 -7.98 -15.26 9.89
N THR A 157 -8.01 -14.27 10.77
CA THR A 157 -8.83 -14.28 11.99
C THR A 157 -9.73 -13.06 12.06
N SER A 158 -10.97 -13.28 12.48
CA SER A 158 -11.91 -12.20 12.82
C SER A 158 -11.95 -11.97 14.33
N GLU A 159 -12.20 -10.74 14.74
CA GLU A 159 -12.35 -10.37 16.15
C GLU A 159 -13.82 -10.38 16.56
N ALA A 160 -14.11 -10.94 17.73
CA ALA A 160 -15.48 -11.25 18.16
C ALA A 160 -16.20 -10.11 18.90
N LYS A 161 -15.49 -9.06 19.32
CA LYS A 161 -16.05 -7.98 20.17
C LYS A 161 -15.83 -6.60 19.58
N ALA A 162 -16.84 -5.75 19.72
CA ALA A 162 -16.80 -4.37 19.27
C ALA A 162 -15.95 -3.43 20.17
N ASP A 163 -15.54 -3.91 21.35
CA ASP A 163 -14.82 -3.12 22.35
C ASP A 163 -13.30 -3.36 22.36
N GLU A 164 -12.79 -4.30 21.55
CA GLU A 164 -11.35 -4.49 21.37
C GLU A 164 -10.85 -3.70 20.16
N GLU A 165 -9.67 -3.08 20.31
CA GLU A 165 -8.97 -2.44 19.21
C GLU A 165 -8.66 -3.47 18.13
N ALA A 166 -8.96 -3.11 16.88
CA ALA A 166 -8.75 -4.03 15.79
C ALA A 166 -7.25 -4.23 15.55
N LYS A 167 -6.82 -5.49 15.36
CA LYS A 167 -5.40 -5.76 15.11
C LYS A 167 -4.99 -5.20 13.75
N ALA A 168 -3.96 -4.36 13.79
CA ALA A 168 -3.26 -3.86 12.62
C ALA A 168 -2.39 -4.96 11.99
N LEU A 169 -2.36 -4.97 10.66
CA LEU A 169 -1.44 -5.72 9.83
C LEU A 169 -0.45 -4.73 9.23
N ASN A 170 0.83 -4.93 9.52
CA ASN A 170 1.91 -4.11 8.97
C ASN A 170 2.71 -4.93 7.96
N HIS A 171 3.02 -4.33 6.82
CA HIS A 171 3.82 -4.98 5.78
C HIS A 171 4.70 -3.97 5.06
N SER A 172 5.99 -4.28 4.90
CA SER A 172 6.91 -3.42 4.14
C SER A 172 6.70 -3.65 2.63
N LEU A 173 6.56 -2.56 1.90
CA LEU A 173 6.35 -2.53 0.45
C LEU A 173 7.58 -1.95 -0.26
N LYS A 174 7.77 -2.41 -1.49
CA LYS A 174 8.63 -1.77 -2.47
C LYS A 174 7.71 -1.25 -3.57
N LEU A 175 7.51 0.05 -3.59
CA LEU A 175 6.68 0.68 -4.61
C LEU A 175 7.59 0.97 -5.81
N GLU A 176 7.24 0.39 -6.94
CA GLU A 176 7.88 0.70 -8.22
C GLU A 176 7.33 2.01 -8.78
N THR A 177 8.04 2.60 -9.72
CA THR A 177 7.56 3.82 -10.38
C THR A 177 6.38 3.50 -11.28
N GLY A 178 5.26 4.21 -11.09
CA GLY A 178 4.01 3.99 -11.79
C GLY A 178 2.95 4.98 -11.37
#